data_AF-A0A1E3W972-F1
#
_entry.id   AF-A0A1E3W972-F1
#
_cell.length_a   1.000
_cell.length_b   1.000
_cell.length_c   1.000
_cell.angle_alpha   90.00
_cell.angle_beta   90.00
_cell.angle_gamma   90.00
#
_symmetry.space_group_name_H-M   'P 1'
#
loop_
_entity.id
_entity.type
_entity.pdbx_description
1 polymer ?
#
loop_
_entity_poly.entity_id
_entity_poly.type
_entity_poly.pdbx_seq_one_letter_code
_entity_poly.pdbx_strand_id
1 'polypeptide(L)'
;MTINGDEGEPGTFKDRYYLERNPHQMFEGALIGAWAVEAERIYLYMRDEYPAVLHILAREIAALEKAGIIKKGDIELRRGAGATFAVKSRR
;
A
#
# COMPACT_ATOMS: atom_id res chain seq x y z
N MET A 1 10.17 4.41 -3.01
CA MET A 1 9.02 4.45 -3.94
C MET A 1 7.73 4.58 -3.14
N THR A 2 6.70 5.24 -3.68
CA THR A 2 5.40 5.39 -3.02
C THR A 2 4.29 4.88 -3.94
N ILE A 3 3.33 4.14 -3.39
CA ILE A 3 2.12 3.69 -4.08
C ILE A 3 0.93 4.38 -3.45
N ASN A 4 0.15 5.07 -4.28
CA ASN A 4 -1.04 5.79 -3.85
C ASN A 4 -2.30 4.93 -4.05
N GLY A 5 -2.92 4.54 -2.94
CA GLY A 5 -4.24 3.90 -2.90
C GLY A 5 -5.34 4.82 -2.34
N ASP A 6 -5.15 6.13 -2.39
CA ASP A 6 -6.14 7.14 -2.01
C ASP A 6 -7.15 7.39 -3.14
N GLU A 7 -8.09 6.46 -3.29
CA GLU A 7 -9.16 6.50 -4.29
C GLU A 7 -10.31 7.41 -3.83
N GLY A 8 -10.10 8.72 -3.78
CA GLY A 8 -11.03 9.70 -3.20
C GLY A 8 -12.17 10.19 -4.10
N GLU A 9 -12.13 9.86 -5.39
CA GLU A 9 -13.12 10.35 -6.37
C GLU A 9 -14.48 9.64 -6.21
N PRO A 10 -15.62 10.39 -6.15
CA PRO A 10 -16.93 9.79 -6.01
C PRO A 10 -17.24 8.79 -7.14
N GLY A 11 -17.55 7.54 -6.77
CA GLY A 11 -17.89 6.49 -7.73
C GLY A 11 -16.72 5.58 -8.15
N THR A 12 -15.50 5.85 -7.68
CA THR A 12 -14.33 5.03 -8.00
C THR A 12 -14.09 3.99 -6.89
N PHE A 13 -14.10 2.71 -7.24
CA PHE A 13 -13.93 1.57 -6.32
C PHE A 13 -13.03 0.46 -6.90
N LYS A 14 -12.31 0.76 -7.99
CA LYS A 14 -11.50 -0.21 -8.72
C LYS A 14 -10.33 -0.70 -7.86
N ASP A 15 -9.69 0.20 -7.11
CA ASP A 15 -8.50 -0.12 -6.33
C ASP A 15 -8.90 -0.97 -5.13
N ARG A 16 -10.01 -0.61 -4.46
CA ARG A 16 -10.60 -1.47 -3.43
C ARG A 16 -10.92 -2.86 -3.97
N TYR A 17 -11.68 -2.95 -5.06
CA TYR A 17 -12.12 -4.22 -5.64
C TYR A 17 -10.95 -5.14 -5.97
N TYR A 18 -9.88 -4.55 -6.50
CA TYR A 18 -8.69 -5.26 -6.91
C TYR A 18 -7.83 -5.69 -5.72
N LEU A 19 -7.57 -4.80 -4.76
CA LEU A 19 -6.76 -5.10 -3.57
C LEU A 19 -7.42 -6.14 -2.66
N GLU A 20 -8.76 -6.21 -2.63
CA GLU A 20 -9.48 -7.25 -1.88
C GLU A 20 -9.35 -8.65 -2.51
N ARG A 21 -9.09 -8.76 -3.82
CA ARG A 21 -9.12 -10.04 -4.56
C ARG A 21 -7.75 -10.53 -5.00
N ASN A 22 -6.88 -9.62 -5.44
CA ASN A 22 -5.58 -9.96 -5.99
C ASN A 22 -4.48 -8.98 -5.52
N PRO A 23 -4.21 -8.89 -4.21
CA PRO A 23 -3.20 -7.98 -3.68
C PRO A 23 -1.77 -8.36 -4.12
N HIS A 24 -1.49 -9.64 -4.39
CA HIS A 24 -0.14 -10.09 -4.77
C HIS A 24 0.35 -9.50 -6.08
N GLN A 25 -0.55 -9.30 -7.06
CA GLN A 25 -0.15 -8.68 -8.32
C GLN A 25 0.27 -7.21 -8.13
N MET A 26 -0.32 -6.50 -7.16
CA MET A 26 0.17 -5.17 -6.75
C MET A 26 1.56 -5.26 -6.10
N PHE A 27 1.77 -6.20 -5.19
CA PHE A 27 3.08 -6.39 -4.54
C PHE A 27 4.19 -6.76 -5.53
N GLU A 28 3.92 -7.63 -6.49
CA GLU A 28 4.88 -8.00 -7.54
C GLU A 28 5.29 -6.77 -8.35
N GLY A 29 4.32 -5.99 -8.83
CA GLY A 29 4.60 -4.74 -9.54
C GLY A 29 5.37 -3.74 -8.67
N ALA A 30 5.05 -3.67 -7.39
CA ALA A 30 5.74 -2.81 -6.43
C ALA A 30 7.21 -3.20 -6.27
N LEU A 31 7.50 -4.49 -6.14
CA LEU A 31 8.86 -4.99 -5.97
C LEU A 31 9.69 -4.81 -7.24
N ILE A 32 9.10 -5.09 -8.42
CA ILE A 32 9.76 -4.84 -9.71
C ILE A 32 10.06 -3.35 -9.87
N GLY A 33 9.09 -2.49 -9.58
CA GLY A 33 9.26 -1.04 -9.66
C GLY A 33 10.35 -0.53 -8.72
N ALA A 34 10.35 -1.01 -7.47
CA ALA A 34 11.37 -0.65 -6.49
C ALA A 34 12.77 -1.11 -6.93
N TRP A 35 12.89 -2.33 -7.44
CA TRP A 35 14.14 -2.86 -7.98
C TRP A 35 14.64 -2.03 -9.16
N ALA A 36 13.77 -1.70 -10.11
CA ALA A 36 14.11 -0.96 -11.32
C ALA A 36 14.61 0.46 -11.04
N VAL A 37 14.16 1.09 -9.95
CA VAL A 37 14.56 2.44 -9.54
C VAL A 37 15.52 2.45 -8.34
N GLU A 38 16.02 1.29 -7.93
CA GLU A 38 16.90 1.10 -6.77
C GLU A 38 16.33 1.70 -5.47
N ALA A 39 15.01 1.66 -5.30
CA ALA A 39 14.37 2.16 -4.09
C ALA A 39 14.59 1.18 -2.92
N GLU A 40 15.21 1.67 -1.85
CA GLU A 40 15.41 0.89 -0.61
C GLU A 40 14.12 0.57 0.14
N ARG A 41 13.05 1.36 -0.07
CA ARG A 41 11.77 1.21 0.63
C ARG A 41 10.56 1.53 -0.24
N ILE A 42 9.45 0.87 0.07
CA ILE A 42 8.13 1.06 -0.54
C ILE A 42 7.16 1.57 0.52
N TYR A 43 6.53 2.72 0.27
CA TYR A 43 5.46 3.24 1.11
C TYR A 43 4.12 2.99 0.42
N LEU A 44 3.24 2.23 1.07
CA LEU A 44 1.86 2.03 0.61
C LEU A 44 0.97 3.02 1.35
N TYR A 45 0.49 4.06 0.67
CA TYR A 45 -0.47 4.98 1.26
C TYR A 45 -1.89 4.51 0.93
N MET A 46 -2.67 4.18 1.95
CA MET A 46 -4.02 3.67 1.81
C MET A 46 -4.98 4.50 2.66
N ARG A 47 -6.15 4.78 2.10
CA ARG A 47 -7.21 5.51 2.81
C ARG A 47 -7.75 4.72 4.01
N ASP A 48 -8.18 5.42 5.05
CA ASP A 48 -8.70 4.79 6.28
C ASP A 48 -10.09 4.16 6.08
N GLU A 49 -10.83 4.56 5.05
CA GLU A 49 -12.19 4.06 4.78
C GLU A 49 -12.23 2.63 4.21
N TYR A 50 -11.07 2.00 3.94
CA TYR A 50 -10.96 0.62 3.43
C TYR A 50 -10.36 -0.34 4.48
N PRO A 51 -11.04 -0.62 5.60
CA PRO A 51 -10.48 -1.43 6.70
C PRO A 51 -10.14 -2.86 6.29
N ALA A 52 -10.92 -3.46 5.37
CA ALA A 52 -10.66 -4.80 4.84
C ALA A 52 -9.35 -4.85 4.05
N VAL A 53 -9.13 -3.87 3.16
CA VAL A 53 -7.89 -3.74 2.37
C VAL A 53 -6.70 -3.56 3.30
N LEU A 54 -6.79 -2.68 4.30
CA LEU A 54 -5.72 -2.47 5.27
C LEU A 54 -5.34 -3.77 6.00
N HIS A 55 -6.34 -4.57 6.40
CA HIS A 55 -6.10 -5.86 7.05
C HIS A 55 -5.43 -6.87 6.10
N ILE A 56 -5.92 -6.98 4.86
CA ILE A 56 -5.33 -7.84 3.83
C ILE A 56 -3.88 -7.45 3.58
N LEU A 57 -3.60 -6.17 3.32
CA LEU A 57 -2.26 -5.68 3.05
C LEU A 57 -1.30 -5.92 4.22
N ALA A 58 -1.73 -5.66 5.46
CA ALA A 58 -0.92 -5.92 6.64
C ALA A 58 -0.59 -7.42 6.78
N ARG A 59 -1.57 -8.31 6.53
CA ARG A 59 -1.37 -9.75 6.54
C ARG A 59 -0.39 -10.20 5.46
N GLU A 60 -0.56 -9.72 4.23
CA GLU A 60 0.28 -10.11 3.11
C GLU A 60 1.72 -9.60 3.26
N ILE A 61 1.93 -8.37 3.78
CA ILE A 61 3.27 -7.87 4.09
C ILE A 61 3.96 -8.81 5.09
N ALA A 62 3.29 -9.19 6.17
CA ALA A 62 3.85 -10.12 7.15
C ALA A 62 4.14 -11.51 6.54
N ALA A 63 3.31 -11.97 5.60
CA ALA A 63 3.54 -13.23 4.89
C ALA A 63 4.78 -13.16 3.98
N LEU A 64 4.97 -12.05 3.26
CA LEU A 64 6.16 -11.81 2.43
C LEU A 64 7.44 -11.72 3.27
N GLU A 65 7.38 -11.04 4.43
CA GLU A 65 8.49 -10.99 5.39
C GLU A 65 8.84 -12.40 5.90
N LYS A 66 7.82 -13.20 6.28
CA LYS A 66 8.03 -14.57 6.76
C LYS A 66 8.57 -15.50 5.67
N ALA A 67 8.19 -15.29 4.42
CA ALA A 67 8.69 -16.05 3.28
C ALA A 67 10.14 -15.66 2.89
N GLY A 68 10.69 -14.57 3.45
CA GLY A 68 12.02 -14.07 3.11
C GLY A 68 12.08 -13.40 1.73
N ILE A 69 10.93 -13.07 1.13
CA ILE A 69 10.85 -12.35 -0.15
C ILE A 69 11.25 -10.89 0.04
N ILE A 70 10.88 -10.31 1.18
CA ILE A 70 11.26 -8.96 1.61
C ILE A 70 11.86 -9.01 3.01
N LYS A 71 12.67 -8.02 3.37
CA LYS A 71 13.13 -7.80 4.74
C LYS A 71 12.09 -7.00 5.52
N LYS A 72 12.15 -7.15 6.84
CA LYS A 72 11.31 -6.38 7.74
C LYS A 72 11.55 -4.88 7.56
N GLY A 73 10.51 -4.14 7.21
CA GLY A 73 10.56 -2.70 6.98
C GLY A 73 10.86 -2.26 5.53
N ASP A 74 10.99 -3.19 4.58
CA ASP A 74 11.09 -2.86 3.15
C ASP A 74 9.79 -2.25 2.62
N ILE A 75 8.65 -2.67 3.15
CA ILE A 75 7.32 -2.15 2.82
C ILE A 75 6.68 -1.58 4.09
N GLU A 76 6.23 -0.32 4.02
CA GLU A 76 5.51 0.33 5.10
C GLU A 76 4.10 0.76 4.69
N LEU A 77 3.10 0.22 5.37
CA LEU A 77 1.70 0.60 5.20
C LEU A 77 1.39 1.87 6.00
N ARG A 78 1.08 2.95 5.29
CA ARG A 78 0.68 4.24 5.85
C ARG A 78 -0.81 4.47 5.63
N ARG A 79 -1.47 4.92 6.70
CA ARG A 79 -2.89 5.26 6.70
C ARG A 79 -3.09 6.73 6.35
N GLY A 80 -4.02 7.00 5.46
CA GLY A 80 -4.47 8.34 5.14
C GLY A 80 -5.47 8.85 6.16
N ALA A 81 -5.30 10.08 6.63
CA ALA A 81 -6.14 10.68 7.67
C ALA A 81 -7.51 11.18 7.16
N GLY A 82 -8.13 10.46 6.22
CA GLY A 82 -9.47 10.75 5.67
C GLY A 82 -9.61 12.11 4.97
N ALA A 83 -8.52 12.67 4.43
CA ALA A 83 -8.54 14.00 3.82
C ALA A 83 -8.04 13.93 2.37
N THR A 84 -8.90 14.39 1.44
CA THR A 84 -8.63 14.55 -0.01
C THR A 84 -7.39 15.42 -0.32
N PHE A 85 -6.85 16.12 0.67
CA PHE A 85 -5.56 16.81 0.60
C PHE A 85 -4.69 16.39 1.79
N ALA A 86 -3.63 15.63 1.53
CA ALA A 86 -2.66 15.22 2.54
C ALA A 86 -1.76 16.39 2.97
N VAL A 87 -2.31 17.34 3.73
CA VAL A 87 -1.53 18.31 4.52
C VAL A 87 -1.86 18.08 6.00
N LYS A 88 -1.01 17.32 6.67
CA LYS A 88 -0.80 17.49 8.11
C LYS A 88 0.69 17.67 8.37
N SER A 89 1.10 18.93 8.25
CA SER A 89 2.28 19.45 8.94
C SER A 89 2.16 19.11 10.42
N ARG A 90 3.03 18.25 10.93
CA ARG A 90 3.22 18.08 12.37
C ARG A 90 4.16 19.18 12.84
N ARG A 91 3.65 20.10 13.65
CA ARG A 91 4.42 20.71 14.73
C ARG A 91 4.18 19.90 15.99
#